data_AF-A0AAV9J876-F1
#
_entry.id   AF-A0AAV9J876-F1
#
_cell.length_a   1.000
_cell.length_b   1.000
_cell.length_c   1.000
_cell.angle_alpha   90.00
_cell.angle_beta   90.00
_cell.angle_gamma   90.00
#
_symmetry.space_group_name_H-M   'P 1'
#
loop_
_entity.id
_entity.type
_entity.pdbx_description
1 polymer ?
#
loop_
_entity_poly.entity_id
_entity_poly.type
_entity_poly.pdbx_seq_one_letter_code
_entity_poly.pdbx_strand_id
1 'polypeptide(L)'
;MALPLPPGLTPAEVGFLCEMELVTVIPRQRLEGLELLGGPTQPMIPPFATPLPLWLALLLKKQRRANISPPGWLNVEALTHILDFETDERTADVFSPSPRLPQPTSTAPLEEDPYLAHDALELSPPFLKDAATAQAQDDALPYHWLELSHLLLTHAADDFDDPDAVHRLLRDLREVRMSKLRKGFRVLDAGAGVKMNGMGGMEVAEVRGFVGGVVDGLRRINRSREEARKEEEAEQRENGLGSSNYRDDEDDDML
;
A
#
# COMPACT_ATOMS: atom_id res chain seq x y z
N MET A 1 22.58 9.16 22.87
CA MET A 1 21.83 9.79 21.76
C MET A 1 21.39 8.66 20.85
N ALA A 2 20.09 8.52 20.58
CA ALA A 2 19.62 7.56 19.58
C ALA A 2 20.14 7.99 18.21
N LEU A 3 20.71 7.06 17.45
CA LEU A 3 21.11 7.29 16.06
C LEU A 3 19.88 7.75 15.26
N PRO A 4 19.97 8.78 14.40
CA PRO A 4 18.86 9.18 13.56
C PRO A 4 18.57 8.03 12.58
N LEU A 5 17.40 7.40 12.72
CA LEU A 5 16.94 6.36 11.81
C LEU A 5 16.60 6.99 10.44
N PRO A 6 16.84 6.28 9.32
CA PRO A 6 16.43 6.77 8.02
C PRO A 6 14.91 6.97 7.96
N PRO A 7 14.42 8.00 7.26
CA PRO A 7 12.98 8.24 7.12
C PRO A 7 12.37 7.19 6.19
N GLY A 8 11.46 6.37 6.71
CA GLY A 8 10.86 5.28 5.91
C GLY A 8 10.88 3.95 6.63
N LEU A 9 10.24 2.96 6.01
CA LEU A 9 10.51 1.57 6.31
C LEU A 9 11.70 1.14 5.45
N THR A 10 12.64 0.42 6.03
CA THR A 10 13.71 -0.25 5.30
C THR A 10 13.17 -1.49 4.58
N PRO A 11 13.81 -1.98 3.50
CA PRO A 11 13.38 -3.19 2.82
C PRO A 11 13.23 -4.41 3.74
N ALA A 12 14.08 -4.52 4.76
CA ALA A 12 14.01 -5.58 5.76
C ALA A 12 12.77 -5.44 6.66
N GLU A 13 12.41 -4.22 7.07
CA GLU A 13 11.19 -3.97 7.86
C GLU A 13 9.93 -4.23 7.02
N VAL A 14 9.93 -3.88 5.73
CA VAL A 14 8.79 -4.21 4.86
C VAL A 14 8.64 -5.72 4.68
N GLY A 15 9.76 -6.43 4.48
CA GLY A 15 9.76 -7.90 4.46
C GLY A 15 9.23 -8.50 5.76
N PHE A 16 9.64 -7.96 6.91
CA PHE A 16 9.13 -8.38 8.21
C PHE A 16 7.62 -8.12 8.36
N LEU A 17 7.10 -7.00 7.87
CA LEU A 17 5.65 -6.74 7.88
C LEU A 17 4.89 -7.67 6.94
N CYS A 18 5.46 -7.99 5.78
CA CYS A 18 4.89 -8.95 4.83
C CYS A 18 4.74 -10.34 5.46
N GLU A 19 5.54 -10.73 6.44
CA GLU A 19 5.42 -12.03 7.10
C GLU A 19 4.08 -12.23 7.83
N MET A 20 3.35 -11.15 8.12
CA MET A 20 2.02 -11.19 8.72
C MET A 20 0.89 -11.42 7.71
N GLU A 21 1.19 -11.36 6.41
CA GLU A 21 0.25 -11.70 5.34
C GLU A 21 -0.23 -13.14 5.48
N LEU A 22 -1.51 -13.35 5.19
CA LEU A 22 -2.11 -14.67 5.27
C LEU A 22 -1.95 -15.39 3.93
N VAL A 23 -1.37 -16.59 3.98
CA VAL A 23 -1.18 -17.50 2.85
C VAL A 23 -1.91 -18.82 3.09
N THR A 24 -2.27 -19.50 2.01
CA THR A 24 -2.98 -20.78 2.08
C THR A 24 -1.99 -21.93 2.19
N VAL A 25 -2.14 -22.75 3.24
CA VAL A 25 -1.26 -23.89 3.53
C VAL A 25 -2.05 -25.19 3.56
N ILE A 26 -1.46 -26.26 3.02
CA ILE A 26 -1.97 -27.63 3.11
C ILE A 26 -1.07 -28.42 4.07
N PRO A 27 -1.54 -28.75 5.28
CA PRO A 27 -0.76 -29.50 6.26
C PRO A 27 -0.57 -30.96 5.80
N ARG A 28 0.60 -31.53 6.08
CA ARG A 28 0.94 -32.94 5.78
C ARG A 28 0.69 -33.89 6.95
N GLN A 29 0.47 -33.33 8.14
CA GLN A 29 0.18 -34.05 9.37
C GLN A 29 -0.80 -33.24 10.22
N ARG A 30 -1.52 -33.90 11.13
CA ARG A 30 -2.36 -33.21 12.11
C ARG A 30 -1.48 -32.38 13.03
N LEU A 31 -1.81 -31.10 13.17
CA LEU A 31 -1.13 -30.15 14.05
C LEU A 31 -2.15 -29.59 15.03
N GLU A 32 -1.87 -29.73 16.32
CA GLU A 32 -2.68 -29.08 17.34
C GLU A 32 -2.44 -27.57 17.33
N GLY A 33 -3.43 -26.81 17.81
CA GLY A 33 -3.34 -25.36 17.93
C GLY A 33 -2.21 -24.93 18.85
N LEU A 34 -1.63 -23.76 18.57
CA LEU A 34 -0.58 -23.13 19.36
C LEU A 34 -1.17 -21.93 20.10
N GLU A 35 -0.94 -21.85 21.41
CA GLU A 35 -1.26 -20.68 22.22
C GLU A 35 -0.20 -19.59 21.99
N LEU A 36 -0.52 -18.57 21.20
CA LEU A 36 0.37 -17.45 20.90
C LEU A 36 -0.12 -16.17 21.59
N LEU A 37 0.76 -15.17 21.69
CA LEU A 37 0.40 -13.85 22.23
C LEU A 37 -0.73 -13.16 21.43
N GLY A 38 -0.77 -13.40 20.11
CA GLY A 38 -1.83 -12.91 19.22
C GLY A 38 -3.13 -13.74 19.25
N GLY A 39 -3.23 -14.72 20.15
CA GLY A 39 -4.35 -15.65 20.24
C GLY A 39 -4.00 -17.07 19.77
N PRO A 40 -4.87 -18.06 20.04
CA PRO A 40 -4.64 -19.44 19.66
C PRO A 40 -4.74 -19.63 18.15
N THR A 41 -3.83 -20.40 17.57
CA THR A 41 -3.96 -20.85 16.18
C THR A 41 -4.95 -22.00 16.08
N GLN A 42 -5.70 -22.07 14.98
CA GLN A 42 -6.62 -23.17 14.74
C GLN A 42 -5.85 -24.48 14.50
N PRO A 43 -6.36 -25.63 15.00
CA PRO A 43 -5.77 -26.92 14.70
C PRO A 43 -5.84 -27.21 13.20
N MET A 44 -4.75 -27.74 12.64
CA MET A 44 -4.63 -28.01 11.20
C MET A 44 -4.80 -29.50 10.93
N ILE A 45 -5.73 -29.84 10.05
CA ILE A 45 -6.11 -31.23 9.76
C ILE A 45 -5.88 -31.51 8.26
N PRO A 46 -4.96 -32.41 7.90
CA PRO A 46 -4.78 -32.80 6.50
C PRO A 46 -6.03 -33.45 5.90
N PRO A 47 -6.31 -33.25 4.60
CA PRO A 47 -5.60 -32.41 3.63
C PRO A 47 -6.23 -31.00 3.49
N PHE A 48 -6.97 -30.53 4.50
CA PHE A 48 -7.75 -29.31 4.36
C PHE A 48 -6.85 -28.06 4.37
N ALA A 49 -7.06 -27.20 3.37
CA ALA A 49 -6.37 -25.92 3.27
C ALA A 49 -6.73 -25.03 4.47
N THR A 50 -5.75 -24.34 5.03
CA THR A 50 -5.92 -23.43 6.18
C THR A 50 -5.14 -22.14 5.94
N PRO A 51 -5.74 -20.95 6.17
CA PRO A 51 -5.01 -19.68 6.10
C PRO A 51 -4.09 -19.54 7.32
N LEU A 52 -2.82 -19.21 7.09
CA LEU A 52 -1.82 -18.98 8.14
C LEU A 52 -0.96 -17.76 7.81
N PRO A 53 -0.44 -17.05 8.82
CA PRO A 53 0.58 -16.04 8.60
C PRO A 53 1.80 -16.63 7.90
N LEU A 54 2.38 -15.87 6.97
CA LEU A 54 3.50 -16.29 6.15
C LEU A 54 4.70 -16.75 7.00
N TRP A 55 5.04 -16.09 8.11
CA TRP A 55 6.12 -16.56 8.99
C TRP A 55 5.91 -18.00 9.49
N LEU A 56 4.68 -18.35 9.85
CA LEU A 56 4.35 -19.68 10.36
C LEU A 56 4.32 -20.70 9.23
N ALA A 57 3.77 -20.32 8.08
CA ALA A 57 3.78 -21.13 6.87
C ALA A 57 5.21 -21.53 6.46
N LEU A 58 6.13 -20.55 6.40
CA LEU A 58 7.54 -20.77 6.08
C LEU A 58 8.25 -21.66 7.11
N LEU A 59 7.95 -21.47 8.40
CA LEU A 59 8.48 -22.32 9.47
C LEU A 59 8.03 -23.79 9.28
N LEU A 60 6.75 -24.02 9.00
CA LEU A 60 6.20 -25.36 8.78
C LEU A 60 6.73 -26.00 7.48
N LYS A 61 6.91 -25.20 6.42
CA LYS A 61 7.53 -25.63 5.16
C LYS A 61 8.97 -26.09 5.39
N LYS A 62 9.77 -25.31 6.13
CA LYS A 62 11.15 -25.67 6.51
C LYS A 62 11.22 -26.98 7.31
N GLN A 63 10.21 -27.25 8.13
CA GLN A 63 10.06 -28.49 8.89
C GLN A 63 9.47 -29.66 8.07
N ARG A 64 9.12 -29.45 6.80
CA ARG A 64 8.46 -30.42 5.90
C ARG A 64 7.09 -30.90 6.42
N ARG A 65 6.41 -30.07 7.21
CA ARG A 65 5.11 -30.40 7.83
C ARG A 65 3.91 -29.86 7.07
N ALA A 66 4.14 -28.97 6.11
CA ALA A 66 3.10 -28.43 5.26
C ALA A 66 3.67 -28.01 3.90
N ASN A 67 2.79 -27.96 2.89
CA ASN A 67 3.06 -27.35 1.60
C ASN A 67 2.29 -26.02 1.52
N ILE A 68 2.85 -25.04 0.85
CA ILE A 68 2.21 -23.75 0.63
C ILE A 68 1.51 -23.81 -0.72
N SER A 69 0.24 -23.40 -0.80
CA SER A 69 -0.42 -23.20 -2.07
C SER A 69 -0.08 -21.80 -2.58
N PRO A 70 0.57 -21.65 -3.75
CA PRO A 70 0.80 -20.34 -4.34
C PRO A 70 -0.51 -19.56 -4.49
N PRO A 71 -0.53 -18.24 -4.21
CA PRO A 71 -1.68 -17.39 -4.49
C PRO A 71 -2.02 -17.37 -6.00
N GLY A 72 -3.31 -17.17 -6.33
CA GLY A 72 -3.80 -17.17 -7.71
C GLY A 72 -3.05 -16.19 -8.64
N TRP A 73 -2.84 -14.94 -8.18
CA TRP A 73 -2.08 -13.94 -8.94
C TRP A 73 -0.58 -14.26 -9.13
N LEU A 74 -0.01 -15.17 -8.34
CA LEU A 74 1.42 -15.52 -8.37
C LEU A 74 1.67 -16.76 -9.23
N ASN A 75 1.19 -16.71 -10.48
CA ASN A 75 1.41 -17.75 -11.47
C ASN A 75 1.84 -17.13 -12.81
N VAL A 76 2.32 -17.97 -13.74
CA VAL A 76 2.85 -17.51 -15.03
C VAL A 76 1.82 -16.77 -15.87
N GLU A 77 0.58 -17.28 -15.94
CA GLU A 77 -0.50 -16.69 -16.74
C GLU A 77 -0.93 -15.33 -16.17
N ALA A 78 -1.19 -15.27 -14.87
CA ALA A 78 -1.57 -14.04 -14.16
C ALA A 78 -0.50 -12.95 -14.26
N LEU A 79 0.76 -13.28 -13.98
CA LEU A 79 1.86 -12.33 -14.06
C LEU A 79 2.13 -11.84 -15.49
N THR A 80 1.93 -12.69 -16.50
CA THR A 80 2.04 -12.28 -17.90
C THR A 80 0.95 -11.26 -18.23
N HIS A 81 -0.30 -11.54 -17.85
CA HIS A 81 -1.41 -10.61 -18.06
C HIS A 81 -1.20 -9.27 -17.33
N ILE A 82 -0.70 -9.29 -16.09
CA ILE A 82 -0.37 -8.07 -15.34
C ILE A 82 0.78 -7.32 -16.03
N LEU A 83 1.80 -8.00 -16.54
CA LEU A 83 2.93 -7.38 -17.24
C LEU A 83 2.48 -6.74 -18.56
N ASP A 84 1.60 -7.40 -19.32
CA ASP A 84 0.99 -6.84 -20.52
C ASP A 84 0.19 -5.57 -20.18
N PHE A 85 -0.59 -5.59 -19.11
CA PHE A 85 -1.30 -4.40 -18.62
C PHE A 85 -0.34 -3.27 -18.23
N GLU A 86 0.79 -3.58 -17.60
CA GLU A 86 1.75 -2.56 -17.17
C GLU A 86 2.54 -1.93 -18.32
N THR A 87 2.69 -2.67 -19.43
CA THR A 87 3.43 -2.26 -20.62
C THR A 87 2.57 -1.63 -21.72
N ASP A 88 1.24 -1.83 -21.71
CA ASP A 88 0.32 -1.19 -22.64
C ASP A 88 0.38 0.35 -22.53
N GLU A 89 0.47 1.02 -23.68
CA GLU A 89 0.51 2.48 -23.80
C GLU A 89 -0.79 3.12 -23.27
N ARG A 90 -1.93 2.42 -23.38
CA ARG A 90 -3.25 2.92 -22.93
C ARG A 90 -3.34 3.05 -21.42
N THR A 91 -2.55 2.26 -20.70
CA THR A 91 -2.53 2.17 -19.23
C THR A 91 -1.21 2.69 -18.65
N ALA A 92 -0.41 3.41 -19.44
CA ALA A 92 0.90 3.89 -19.06
C ALA A 92 0.91 4.77 -17.79
N ASP A 93 -0.20 5.48 -17.51
CA ASP A 93 -0.33 6.39 -16.37
C ASP A 93 -0.89 5.73 -15.10
N VAL A 94 -1.27 4.45 -15.15
CA VAL A 94 -1.94 3.75 -14.05
C VAL A 94 -1.23 2.43 -13.77
N PHE A 95 -1.10 2.07 -12.49
CA PHE A 95 -0.60 0.76 -12.06
C PHE A 95 -1.69 -0.30 -12.15
N SER A 96 -1.29 -1.57 -12.24
CA SER A 96 -2.20 -2.70 -12.10
C SER A 96 -3.10 -2.54 -10.86
N PRO A 97 -4.38 -2.94 -10.93
CA PRO A 97 -5.33 -2.70 -9.87
C PRO A 97 -4.93 -3.42 -8.57
N SER A 98 -5.33 -2.85 -7.45
CA SER A 98 -5.24 -3.51 -6.15
C SER A 98 -6.36 -4.56 -6.00
N PRO A 99 -6.18 -5.57 -5.14
CA PRO A 99 -7.19 -6.59 -4.90
C PRO A 99 -8.52 -5.97 -4.43
N ARG A 100 -9.65 -6.52 -4.88
CA ARG A 100 -10.97 -6.05 -4.40
C ARG A 100 -11.19 -6.55 -2.98
N LEU A 101 -11.37 -5.59 -2.08
CA LEU A 101 -11.54 -5.85 -0.66
C LEU A 101 -13.04 -5.99 -0.32
N PRO A 102 -13.40 -6.86 0.65
CA PRO A 102 -14.76 -6.94 1.17
C PRO A 102 -15.13 -5.63 1.88
N GLN A 103 -16.43 -5.40 2.03
CA GLN A 103 -16.91 -4.31 2.86
C GLN A 103 -16.53 -4.59 4.33
N PRO A 104 -16.06 -3.57 5.08
CA PRO A 104 -15.80 -3.72 6.51
C PRO A 104 -17.05 -4.24 7.22
N THR A 105 -16.87 -5.25 8.06
CA THR A 105 -17.97 -5.89 8.80
C THR A 105 -18.12 -5.29 10.19
N SER A 106 -17.06 -4.65 10.72
CA SER A 106 -17.08 -3.96 12.00
C SER A 106 -17.95 -2.69 11.96
N THR A 107 -19.07 -2.72 12.69
CA THR A 107 -19.87 -1.54 13.02
C THR A 107 -19.64 -1.20 14.49
N ALA A 108 -18.49 -0.64 14.84
CA ALA A 108 -18.29 -0.13 16.20
C ALA A 108 -19.24 1.08 16.41
N PRO A 109 -20.19 1.03 17.37
CA PRO A 109 -20.91 2.23 17.79
C PRO A 109 -19.89 3.20 18.40
N LEU A 110 -19.94 4.48 18.02
CA LEU A 110 -19.06 5.53 18.54
C LEU A 110 -19.16 5.74 20.08
N GLU A 111 -20.08 5.06 20.75
CA GLU A 111 -20.44 5.28 22.15
C GLU A 111 -19.70 4.38 23.15
N GLU A 112 -19.17 3.22 22.76
CA GLU A 112 -18.41 2.33 23.64
C GLU A 112 -16.91 2.32 23.30
N ASP A 113 -16.07 2.08 24.32
CA ASP A 113 -14.61 2.12 24.22
C ASP A 113 -14.12 1.10 23.16
N PRO A 114 -13.68 1.53 21.96
CA PRO A 114 -13.48 0.65 20.81
C PRO A 114 -12.41 -0.42 21.04
N TYR A 115 -11.56 -0.21 22.04
CA TYR A 115 -10.45 -1.08 22.41
C TYR A 115 -10.85 -2.25 23.32
N LEU A 116 -12.07 -2.26 23.88
CA LEU A 116 -12.57 -3.32 24.76
C LEU A 116 -13.51 -4.31 24.07
N ALA A 117 -14.04 -3.96 22.90
CA ALA A 117 -14.88 -4.85 22.10
C ALA A 117 -14.02 -5.80 21.26
N HIS A 118 -13.85 -7.05 21.71
CA HIS A 118 -13.08 -8.07 20.97
C HIS A 118 -13.63 -8.35 19.56
N ASP A 119 -14.93 -8.16 19.33
CA ASP A 119 -15.58 -8.29 18.01
C ASP A 119 -15.28 -7.10 17.06
N ALA A 120 -14.66 -6.02 17.54
CA ALA A 120 -14.32 -4.84 16.73
C ALA A 120 -12.93 -4.92 16.06
N LEU A 121 -12.13 -5.95 16.34
CA LEU A 121 -10.73 -6.08 15.91
C LEU A 121 -10.58 -6.74 14.52
N GLU A 122 -11.38 -6.32 13.54
CA GLU A 122 -11.17 -6.72 12.16
C GLU A 122 -9.82 -6.13 11.68
N LEU A 123 -8.92 -7.00 11.23
CA LEU A 123 -7.62 -6.56 10.69
C LEU A 123 -7.85 -5.67 9.47
N SER A 124 -7.04 -4.63 9.30
CA SER A 124 -7.11 -3.81 8.10
C SER A 124 -6.28 -4.42 6.96
N PRO A 125 -6.59 -4.08 5.69
CA PRO A 125 -5.69 -4.37 4.58
C PRO A 125 -4.27 -3.84 4.87
N PRO A 126 -3.23 -4.60 4.53
CA PRO A 126 -3.28 -5.80 3.70
C PRO A 126 -3.47 -7.12 4.48
N PHE A 127 -3.67 -7.10 5.80
CA PHE A 127 -3.70 -8.31 6.64
C PHE A 127 -5.07 -9.01 6.76
N LEU A 128 -5.95 -8.81 5.78
CA LEU A 128 -7.27 -9.45 5.76
C LEU A 128 -7.15 -10.96 5.46
N LYS A 129 -7.99 -11.76 6.12
CA LYS A 129 -7.95 -13.23 6.05
C LYS A 129 -8.07 -13.81 4.64
N ASP A 130 -8.97 -13.25 3.83
CA ASP A 130 -9.47 -13.97 2.67
C ASP A 130 -9.49 -13.15 1.37
N ALA A 131 -8.90 -11.95 1.33
CA ALA A 131 -9.09 -11.08 0.15
C ALA A 131 -7.86 -10.28 -0.28
N ALA A 132 -6.99 -9.90 0.65
CA ALA A 132 -5.95 -8.94 0.35
C ALA A 132 -4.74 -9.58 -0.38
N THR A 133 -4.45 -10.86 -0.12
CA THR A 133 -3.19 -11.47 -0.59
C THR A 133 -3.36 -12.87 -1.16
N ALA A 134 -3.74 -13.87 -0.36
CA ALA A 134 -3.84 -15.27 -0.84
C ALA A 134 -4.92 -15.47 -1.93
N GLN A 135 -6.03 -14.74 -1.81
CA GLN A 135 -7.19 -14.84 -2.68
C GLN A 135 -7.40 -13.56 -3.51
N ALA A 136 -6.33 -12.78 -3.70
CA ALA A 136 -6.37 -11.67 -4.64
C ALA A 136 -6.65 -12.18 -6.06
N GLN A 137 -7.37 -11.38 -6.84
CA GLN A 137 -7.73 -11.73 -8.21
C GLN A 137 -6.49 -11.83 -9.10
N ASP A 138 -6.58 -12.64 -10.17
CA ASP A 138 -5.46 -12.90 -11.09
C ASP A 138 -4.99 -11.65 -11.86
N ASP A 139 -5.85 -10.64 -11.98
CA ASP A 139 -5.54 -9.34 -12.59
C ASP A 139 -5.09 -8.28 -11.58
N ALA A 140 -5.04 -8.62 -10.29
CA ALA A 140 -4.76 -7.69 -9.21
C ALA A 140 -3.43 -8.01 -8.51
N LEU A 141 -2.73 -6.96 -8.09
CA LEU A 141 -1.43 -7.07 -7.44
C LEU A 141 -1.52 -6.64 -5.97
N PRO A 142 -1.32 -7.55 -5.00
CA PRO A 142 -1.35 -7.22 -3.57
C PRO A 142 -0.29 -6.21 -3.14
N TYR A 143 -0.48 -5.61 -1.96
CA TYR A 143 0.42 -4.59 -1.45
C TYR A 143 1.85 -5.11 -1.25
N HIS A 144 2.03 -6.31 -0.69
CA HIS A 144 3.36 -6.92 -0.47
C HIS A 144 3.73 -7.94 -1.56
N TRP A 145 3.30 -7.72 -2.81
CA TRP A 145 3.50 -8.68 -3.89
C TRP A 145 4.97 -9.08 -4.09
N LEU A 146 5.91 -8.13 -3.94
CA LEU A 146 7.32 -8.36 -4.26
C LEU A 146 8.03 -9.16 -3.15
N GLU A 147 7.78 -8.79 -1.91
CA GLU A 147 8.32 -9.40 -0.71
C GLU A 147 7.80 -10.83 -0.55
N LEU A 148 6.48 -10.99 -0.69
CA LEU A 148 5.84 -12.29 -0.59
C LEU A 148 6.37 -13.24 -1.66
N SER A 149 6.43 -12.77 -2.90
CA SER A 149 6.97 -13.57 -4.00
C SER A 149 8.41 -13.99 -3.75
N HIS A 150 9.24 -13.06 -3.29
CA HIS A 150 10.64 -13.35 -2.96
C HIS A 150 10.74 -14.41 -1.85
N LEU A 151 9.99 -14.28 -0.76
CA LEU A 151 10.00 -15.22 0.36
C LEU A 151 9.50 -16.62 -0.05
N LEU A 152 8.40 -16.69 -0.81
CA LEU A 152 7.83 -17.95 -1.28
C LEU A 152 8.77 -18.66 -2.26
N LEU A 153 9.30 -17.98 -3.27
CA LEU A 153 10.19 -18.62 -4.24
C LEU A 153 11.53 -19.02 -3.59
N THR A 154 12.00 -18.29 -2.59
CA THR A 154 13.26 -18.65 -1.89
C THR A 154 13.11 -19.92 -1.03
N HIS A 155 11.94 -20.14 -0.42
CA HIS A 155 11.77 -21.19 0.60
C HIS A 155 10.78 -22.29 0.24
N ALA A 156 9.97 -22.08 -0.80
CA ALA A 156 8.89 -22.95 -1.23
C ALA A 156 8.77 -23.02 -2.76
N ALA A 157 9.86 -22.82 -3.51
CA ALA A 157 9.86 -22.96 -4.98
C ALA A 157 9.36 -24.32 -5.47
N ASP A 158 9.49 -25.38 -4.66
CA ASP A 158 9.00 -26.72 -4.98
C ASP A 158 7.47 -26.84 -4.97
N ASP A 159 6.75 -25.84 -4.45
CA ASP A 159 5.28 -25.77 -4.51
C ASP A 159 4.75 -25.03 -5.76
N PHE A 160 5.64 -24.54 -6.63
CA PHE A 160 5.29 -23.86 -7.88
C PHE A 160 5.49 -24.78 -9.10
N ASP A 161 4.65 -24.62 -10.12
CA ASP A 161 4.78 -25.39 -11.37
C ASP A 161 6.04 -24.99 -12.18
N ASP A 162 6.27 -23.68 -12.35
CA ASP A 162 7.45 -23.13 -13.04
C ASP A 162 8.03 -21.92 -12.27
N PRO A 163 8.84 -22.17 -11.22
CA PRO A 163 9.39 -21.10 -10.38
C PRO A 163 10.35 -20.17 -11.14
N ASP A 164 11.05 -20.67 -12.17
CA ASP A 164 12.00 -19.89 -12.95
C ASP A 164 11.29 -18.88 -13.86
N ALA A 165 10.17 -19.27 -14.47
CA ALA A 165 9.33 -18.34 -15.23
C ALA A 165 8.71 -17.27 -14.35
N VAL A 166 8.17 -17.66 -13.19
CA VAL A 166 7.63 -16.71 -12.20
C VAL A 166 8.70 -15.70 -11.77
N HIS A 167 9.92 -16.16 -11.44
CA HIS A 167 11.03 -15.28 -11.09
C HIS A 167 11.38 -14.25 -12.18
N ARG A 168 11.41 -14.68 -13.45
CA ARG A 168 11.68 -13.79 -14.59
C ARG A 168 10.59 -12.73 -14.72
N LEU A 169 9.32 -13.14 -14.72
CA LEU A 169 8.18 -12.23 -14.85
C LEU A 169 8.12 -11.20 -13.72
N LEU A 170 8.38 -11.59 -12.47
CA LEU A 170 8.41 -10.66 -11.34
C LEU A 170 9.53 -9.61 -11.48
N ARG A 171 10.70 -10.02 -12.00
CA ARG A 171 11.81 -9.09 -12.25
C ARG A 171 11.43 -8.09 -13.34
N ASP A 172 10.86 -8.55 -14.44
CA ASP A 172 10.44 -7.70 -15.55
C ASP A 172 9.33 -6.73 -15.08
N LEU A 173 8.36 -7.23 -14.31
CA LEU A 173 7.29 -6.43 -13.70
C LEU A 173 7.85 -5.35 -12.76
N ARG A 174 8.81 -5.69 -11.89
CA ARG A 174 9.49 -4.71 -11.01
C ARG A 174 10.18 -3.62 -11.83
N GLU A 175 10.86 -3.99 -12.91
CA GLU A 175 11.58 -3.04 -13.76
C GLU A 175 10.62 -2.05 -14.44
N VAL A 176 9.54 -2.56 -15.03
CA VAL A 176 8.49 -1.75 -15.68
C VAL A 176 7.85 -0.80 -14.66
N ARG A 177 7.45 -1.32 -13.50
CA ARG A 177 6.77 -0.52 -12.46
C ARG A 177 7.70 0.53 -11.84
N MET A 178 8.97 0.21 -11.59
CA MET A 178 9.97 1.20 -11.16
C MET A 178 10.24 2.28 -12.20
N SER A 179 10.19 1.94 -13.49
CA SER A 179 10.26 2.92 -14.58
C SER A 179 9.03 3.84 -14.56
N LYS A 180 7.82 3.27 -14.45
CA LYS A 180 6.56 4.01 -14.36
C LYS A 180 6.53 4.95 -13.15
N LEU A 181 6.97 4.49 -11.98
CA LEU A 181 7.10 5.29 -10.75
C LEU A 181 7.99 6.52 -10.96
N ARG A 182 9.19 6.32 -11.49
CA ARG A 182 10.12 7.43 -11.77
C ARG A 182 9.56 8.45 -12.74
N LYS A 183 8.77 8.02 -13.73
CA LYS A 183 8.07 8.94 -14.65
C LYS A 183 6.98 9.72 -13.92
N GLY A 184 6.16 9.05 -13.11
CA GLY A 184 5.08 9.67 -12.33
C GLY A 184 5.57 10.76 -11.37
N PHE A 185 6.73 10.57 -10.73
CA PHE A 185 7.29 11.57 -9.81
C PHE A 185 7.93 12.79 -10.46
N ARG A 186 8.10 12.83 -11.79
CA ARG A 186 8.62 14.03 -12.47
C ARG A 186 7.67 15.22 -12.42
N VAL A 187 6.40 14.97 -12.12
CA VAL A 187 5.31 15.97 -12.11
C VAL A 187 5.00 16.45 -10.68
N LEU A 188 5.88 16.18 -9.71
CA LEU A 188 5.71 16.61 -8.33
C LEU A 188 5.80 18.14 -8.20
N ASP A 189 4.76 18.74 -7.61
CA ASP A 189 4.73 20.14 -7.20
C ASP A 189 4.40 20.26 -5.70
N ALA A 190 4.83 21.34 -5.04
CA ALA A 190 4.79 21.48 -3.58
C ALA A 190 3.37 21.45 -2.99
N GLY A 191 2.36 21.84 -3.78
CA GLY A 191 0.95 21.90 -3.40
C GLY A 191 0.08 20.81 -4.01
N ALA A 192 0.62 19.95 -4.87
CA ALA A 192 -0.15 18.92 -5.57
C ALA A 192 -0.12 17.59 -4.81
N GLY A 193 -1.29 17.00 -4.57
CA GLY A 193 -1.39 15.61 -4.12
C GLY A 193 -1.14 14.64 -5.27
N VAL A 194 -0.38 13.58 -5.03
CA VAL A 194 -0.15 12.51 -6.01
C VAL A 194 -1.01 11.32 -5.66
N LYS A 195 -1.77 10.82 -6.64
CA LYS A 195 -2.53 9.59 -6.51
C LYS A 195 -1.55 8.41 -6.52
N MET A 196 -1.60 7.59 -5.46
CA MET A 196 -0.63 6.53 -5.19
C MET A 196 -1.26 5.12 -5.28
N ASN A 197 -2.33 4.97 -6.07
CA ASN A 197 -3.09 3.73 -6.14
C ASN A 197 -2.31 2.62 -6.86
N GLY A 198 -2.45 1.39 -6.38
CA GLY A 198 -1.84 0.22 -7.01
C GLY A 198 -0.35 0.05 -6.75
N MET A 199 0.30 0.92 -5.95
CA MET A 199 1.70 0.73 -5.54
C MET A 199 1.86 -0.30 -4.43
N GLY A 200 2.95 -1.06 -4.49
CA GLY A 200 3.34 -2.02 -3.47
C GLY A 200 4.18 -1.43 -2.33
N GLY A 201 4.29 -2.17 -1.24
CA GLY A 201 5.03 -1.80 -0.03
C GLY A 201 6.51 -1.52 -0.31
N MET A 202 7.21 -2.43 -1.01
CA MET A 202 8.62 -2.25 -1.36
C MET A 202 8.82 -1.00 -2.22
N GLU A 203 7.93 -0.78 -3.19
CA GLU A 203 8.02 0.35 -4.11
C GLU A 203 7.89 1.68 -3.36
N VAL A 204 6.95 1.75 -2.42
CA VAL A 204 6.80 2.92 -1.54
C VAL A 204 8.04 3.09 -0.68
N ALA A 205 8.54 2.02 -0.06
CA ALA A 205 9.70 2.08 0.83
C ALA A 205 10.97 2.56 0.11
N GLU A 206 11.23 2.08 -1.11
CA GLU A 206 12.39 2.48 -1.91
C GLU A 206 12.35 3.96 -2.30
N VAL A 207 11.16 4.51 -2.58
CA VAL A 207 11.03 5.87 -3.12
C VAL A 207 10.74 6.92 -2.06
N ARG A 208 10.15 6.54 -0.91
CA ARG A 208 9.67 7.45 0.14
C ARG A 208 10.73 8.43 0.64
N GLY A 209 11.95 7.96 0.90
CA GLY A 209 13.03 8.80 1.41
C GLY A 209 13.40 9.93 0.44
N PHE A 210 13.48 9.61 -0.85
CA PHE A 210 13.81 10.59 -1.90
C PHE A 210 12.67 11.58 -2.13
N VAL A 211 11.46 11.08 -2.39
CA VAL A 211 10.29 11.93 -2.70
C VAL A 211 9.91 12.81 -1.51
N GLY A 212 9.94 12.27 -0.29
CA GLY A 212 9.70 13.05 0.92
C GLY A 212 10.67 14.21 1.05
N GLY A 213 11.98 13.95 0.85
CA GLY A 213 13.00 14.99 0.89
C GLY A 213 12.80 16.09 -0.16
N VAL A 214 12.45 15.73 -1.41
CA VAL A 214 12.18 16.69 -2.49
C VAL A 214 10.95 17.55 -2.17
N VAL A 215 9.83 16.92 -1.78
CA VAL A 215 8.59 17.63 -1.48
C VAL A 215 8.73 18.54 -0.27
N ASP A 216 9.42 18.09 0.79
CA ASP A 216 9.71 18.93 1.95
C ASP A 216 10.60 20.13 1.59
N GLY A 217 11.57 19.92 0.69
CA GLY A 217 12.39 20.98 0.12
C GLY A 217 11.58 22.00 -0.67
N LEU A 218 10.71 21.55 -1.58
CA LEU A 218 9.82 22.40 -2.37
C LEU A 218 8.85 23.18 -1.47
N ARG A 219 8.29 22.54 -0.44
CA ARG A 219 7.44 23.20 0.56
C ARG A 219 8.19 24.27 1.34
N ARG A 220 9.45 24.03 1.69
CA ARG A 220 10.28 25.04 2.37
C ARG A 220 10.54 26.26 1.49
N ILE A 221 10.81 26.06 0.20
CA ILE A 221 11.05 27.14 -0.76
C ILE A 221 9.75 27.92 -1.04
N ASN A 222 8.63 27.22 -1.18
CA ASN A 222 7.36 27.87 -1.51
C ASN A 222 6.72 28.58 -0.32
N ARG A 223 7.06 28.23 0.93
CA ARG A 223 6.52 28.90 2.12
C ARG A 223 6.70 30.41 2.10
N SER A 224 7.91 30.90 1.78
CA SER A 224 8.18 32.35 1.74
C SER A 224 7.43 33.06 0.61
N ARG A 225 7.26 32.39 -0.54
CA ARG A 225 6.48 32.91 -1.66
C ARG A 225 4.99 32.95 -1.36
N GLU A 226 4.49 31.95 -0.67
CA GLU A 226 3.09 31.86 -0.26
C GLU A 226 2.75 32.88 0.83
N GLU A 227 3.64 33.07 1.81
CA GLU A 227 3.53 34.11 2.83
C GLU A 227 3.51 35.52 2.21
N ALA A 228 4.43 35.81 1.29
CA ALA A 228 4.45 37.09 0.56
C ALA A 228 3.16 37.32 -0.25
N ARG A 229 2.68 36.30 -0.97
CA ARG A 229 1.42 36.41 -1.72
C ARG A 229 0.22 36.64 -0.80
N LYS A 230 0.21 35.97 0.35
CA LYS A 230 -0.87 36.11 1.35
C LYS A 230 -0.85 37.49 2.02
N GLU A 231 0.32 38.06 2.25
CA GLU A 231 0.50 39.43 2.75
C GLU A 231 0.01 40.46 1.71
N GLU A 232 0.42 40.32 0.44
CA GLU A 232 -0.09 41.16 -0.66
C GLU A 232 -1.62 41.06 -0.84
N GLU A 233 -2.18 39.84 -0.76
CA GLU A 233 -3.64 39.62 -0.81
C GLU A 233 -4.36 40.24 0.40
N ALA A 234 -3.73 40.25 1.59
CA ALA A 234 -4.28 40.89 2.79
C ALA A 234 -4.24 42.41 2.66
N GLU A 235 -3.13 42.98 2.20
CA GLU A 235 -2.99 44.42 1.92
C GLU A 235 -3.97 44.89 0.84
N GLN A 236 -4.18 44.09 -0.22
CA GLN A 236 -5.17 44.40 -1.25
C GLN A 236 -6.62 44.36 -0.71
N ARG A 237 -6.94 43.44 0.20
CA ARG A 237 -8.25 43.40 0.88
C ARG A 237 -8.45 44.60 1.80
N GLU A 238 -7.40 44.99 2.52
CA GLU A 238 -7.41 46.15 3.41
C GLU A 238 -7.54 47.46 2.61
N ASN A 239 -6.82 47.59 1.50
CA ASN A 239 -6.87 48.74 0.61
C ASN A 239 -8.16 48.79 -0.25
N GLY A 240 -8.77 47.64 -0.55
CA GLY A 240 -10.03 47.54 -1.29
C GLY A 240 -11.27 48.01 -0.51
N LEU A 241 -11.19 48.10 0.82
CA LEU A 241 -12.24 48.67 1.67
C LEU A 241 -12.18 50.22 1.77
N GLY A 242 -11.14 50.85 1.22
CA GLY A 242 -10.94 52.31 1.26
C GLY A 242 -11.42 53.09 0.04
N SER A 243 -11.93 52.43 -1.01
CA SER A 243 -12.39 53.09 -2.25
C SER A 243 -13.91 53.05 -2.44
N SER A 244 -14.65 53.29 -1.35
CA SER A 244 -16.06 53.68 -1.42
C SER A 244 -16.19 55.16 -1.04
N ASN A 245 -15.48 56.04 -1.77
CA ASN A 245 -15.77 57.47 -1.77
C ASN A 245 -17.07 57.66 -2.58
N TYR A 246 -18.22 57.53 -1.91
CA TYR A 246 -19.44 58.20 -2.36
C TYR A 246 -19.15 59.71 -2.27
N ARG A 247 -18.65 60.28 -3.37
CA ARG A 247 -18.85 61.69 -3.67
C ARG A 247 -20.30 61.82 -4.10
N ASP A 248 -21.16 62.18 -3.16
CA ASP A 248 -22.49 62.68 -3.45
C ASP A 248 -22.48 64.15 -3.01
N ASP A 249 -21.79 64.98 -3.80
CA ASP A 249 -21.89 66.43 -3.72
C ASP A 249 -22.91 66.85 -4.79
N GLU A 250 -24.11 67.18 -4.29
CA GLU A 250 -24.90 68.38 -4.62
C GLU A 250 -25.16 68.72 -6.10
N ASP A 251 -26.43 68.68 -6.53
CA ASP A 251 -27.29 69.88 -6.56
C ASP A 251 -28.60 69.71 -7.37
N ASP A 252 -29.62 70.45 -6.90
CA ASP A 252 -30.75 71.06 -7.61
C ASP A 252 -31.69 70.19 -8.49
N ASP A 253 -32.93 70.04 -8.01
CA ASP A 253 -34.00 70.86 -8.59
C ASP A 253 -35.22 70.93 -7.65
N MET A 254 -35.51 72.16 -7.21
CA MET A 254 -36.75 72.58 -6.57
C MET A 254 -37.79 72.94 -7.64
N LEU A 255 -38.93 72.22 -7.69
CA LEU A 255 -40.32 72.72 -7.83
C LEU A 255 -41.31 71.59 -8.17
#